data_AF-A0A183SS36-F1
#
_entry.id   AF-A0A183SS36-F1
#
_cell.length_a   1.000
_cell.length_b   1.000
_cell.length_c   1.000
_cell.angle_alpha   90.00
_cell.angle_beta   90.00
_cell.angle_gamma   90.00
#
_symmetry.space_group_name_H-M   'P 1'
#
loop_
_entity.id
_entity.type
_entity.pdbx_description
1 polymer ?
#
loop_
_entity_poly.entity_id
_entity_poly.type
_entity_poly.pdbx_seq_one_letter_code
_entity_poly.pdbx_strand_id
1 'polypeptide(L)'
;TASLSDTESARPLSPETDIDDEFNYPPPNENQPIMAAAHALHQEARMWYSRDNDLIAATKRIASLMAKLSQIVRGEYGTKKDLITVAMEIAECSLEVTRCAKALAKECTDRRMKSVSSPSVVGCVWKFFSQ
;
A
#
# COMPACT_ATOMS: atom_id res chain seq x y z
N THR A 1 30.90 24.50 2.47
CA THR A 1 30.60 23.27 3.23
C THR A 1 29.45 23.54 4.18
N ALA A 2 28.22 23.25 3.75
CA ALA A 2 27.05 23.26 4.61
C ALA A 2 26.03 22.30 4.00
N SER A 3 26.11 21.03 4.39
CA SER A 3 25.08 20.03 4.08
C SER A 3 24.27 19.85 5.35
N LEU A 4 23.07 20.44 5.37
CA LEU A 4 22.06 20.21 6.39
C LEU A 4 21.39 18.87 6.08
N SER A 5 21.57 17.94 7.00
CA SER A 5 20.92 16.64 7.06
C SER A 5 19.42 16.82 7.32
N ASP A 6 18.60 16.47 6.33
CA ASP A 6 17.17 16.26 6.54
C ASP A 6 16.98 15.12 7.54
N THR A 7 16.52 15.50 8.72
CA THR A 7 16.19 14.61 9.82
C THR A 7 14.81 14.05 9.52
N GLU A 8 14.76 12.99 8.70
CA GLU A 8 13.56 12.18 8.57
C GLU A 8 13.30 11.56 9.94
N SER A 9 12.21 12.02 10.56
CA SER A 9 11.73 11.65 11.90
C SER A 9 11.51 10.14 12.00
N ALA A 10 12.56 9.40 12.34
CA ALA A 10 12.50 7.98 12.68
C ALA A 10 11.67 7.79 13.95
N ARG A 11 10.40 7.41 13.78
CA ARG A 11 9.57 6.90 14.88
C ARG A 11 10.23 5.62 15.44
N PRO A 12 10.26 5.42 16.78
CA PRO A 12 10.86 4.23 17.38
C PRO A 12 10.22 2.95 16.83
N LEU A 13 11.04 2.10 16.22
CA LEU A 13 10.67 0.75 15.80
C LEU A 13 10.38 -0.07 17.06
N SER A 14 9.10 -0.18 17.46
CA SER A 14 8.71 -1.13 18.50
C SER A 14 8.92 -2.57 18.01
N PRO A 15 9.43 -3.50 18.85
CA PRO A 15 10.10 -4.73 18.40
C PRO A 15 9.17 -5.92 18.10
N GLU A 16 7.90 -5.69 17.79
CA GLU A 16 6.95 -6.76 17.43
C GLU A 16 6.19 -6.39 16.14
N THR A 17 6.94 -6.06 15.08
CA THR A 17 6.41 -6.04 13.72
C THR A 17 5.93 -7.43 13.37
N ASP A 18 4.64 -7.59 13.00
CA ASP A 18 4.11 -8.77 12.27
C ASP A 18 5.17 -9.25 11.27
N ILE A 19 5.85 -10.32 11.64
CA ILE A 19 6.92 -10.94 10.88
C ILE A 19 6.19 -11.78 9.82
N ASP A 20 6.02 -11.22 8.63
CA ASP A 20 5.94 -11.96 7.36
C ASP A 20 6.10 -10.97 6.17
N ASP A 21 7.34 -10.54 5.95
CA ASP A 21 8.13 -10.92 4.77
C ASP A 21 7.46 -11.10 3.39
N GLU A 22 6.51 -10.25 2.96
CA GLU A 22 5.91 -10.39 1.60
C GLU A 22 6.28 -9.28 0.58
N PHE A 23 7.02 -8.25 1.00
CA PHE A 23 7.46 -7.17 0.10
C PHE A 23 9.00 -7.11 0.03
N ASN A 24 9.60 -8.17 -0.50
CA ASN A 24 11.04 -8.24 -0.72
C ASN A 24 11.38 -8.00 -2.20
N TYR A 25 11.23 -6.76 -2.65
CA TYR A 25 11.54 -6.34 -4.01
C TYR A 25 12.68 -5.31 -4.01
N PRO A 26 13.60 -5.37 -5.01
CA PRO A 26 14.66 -4.38 -5.12
C PRO A 26 14.08 -2.97 -5.31
N PRO A 27 14.83 -1.92 -4.94
CA PRO A 27 14.40 -0.55 -5.19
C PRO A 27 14.19 -0.30 -6.68
N PRO A 28 13.20 0.55 -7.05
CA PRO A 28 12.87 0.82 -8.44
C PRO A 28 13.98 1.63 -9.13
N ASN A 29 14.28 1.27 -10.38
CA ASN A 29 15.09 2.09 -11.29
C ASN A 29 14.22 3.19 -11.95
N GLU A 30 14.83 4.22 -12.54
CA GLU A 30 14.12 5.35 -13.20
C GLU A 30 13.08 4.91 -14.24
N ASN A 31 13.33 3.80 -14.95
CA ASN A 31 12.44 3.26 -15.99
C ASN A 31 11.48 2.17 -15.49
N GLN A 32 11.18 2.13 -14.19
CA GLN A 32 10.27 1.14 -13.59
C GLN A 32 9.10 1.79 -12.85
N PRO A 33 8.19 2.49 -13.55
CA PRO A 33 7.11 3.24 -12.91
C PRO A 33 6.14 2.36 -12.11
N ILE A 34 5.91 1.11 -12.53
CA ILE A 34 5.03 0.18 -11.80
C ILE A 34 5.68 -0.26 -10.48
N MET A 35 6.98 -0.59 -10.51
CA MET A 35 7.74 -0.91 -9.29
C MET A 35 7.78 0.30 -8.34
N ALA A 36 7.98 1.51 -8.87
CA ALA A 36 7.97 2.73 -8.07
C ALA A 36 6.62 2.96 -7.38
N ALA A 37 5.51 2.76 -8.10
CA ALA A 37 4.17 2.84 -7.53
C ALA A 37 3.92 1.77 -6.46
N ALA A 38 4.41 0.54 -6.68
CA ALA A 38 4.31 -0.55 -5.70
C ALA A 38 5.06 -0.20 -4.40
N HIS A 39 6.30 0.30 -4.50
CA HIS A 39 7.08 0.75 -3.35
C HIS A 39 6.40 1.89 -2.60
N ALA A 40 5.88 2.90 -3.32
CA ALA A 40 5.15 4.00 -2.69
C ALA A 40 3.92 3.51 -1.91
N LEU A 41 3.13 2.61 -2.50
CA LEU A 41 1.97 2.03 -1.83
C LEU A 41 2.35 1.22 -0.59
N HIS A 42 3.43 0.42 -0.68
CA HIS A 42 3.94 -0.35 0.44
C HIS A 42 4.46 0.54 1.58
N GLN A 43 5.18 1.62 1.26
CA GLN A 43 5.72 2.56 2.25
C GLN A 43 4.63 3.22 3.09
N GLU A 44 3.49 3.52 2.48
CA GLU A 44 2.32 4.01 3.20
C GLU A 44 1.68 2.91 4.06
N ALA A 45 1.48 1.71 3.49
CA ALA A 45 0.80 0.61 4.17
C ALA A 45 1.60 0.00 5.33
N ARG A 46 2.95 0.01 5.28
CA ARG A 46 3.81 -0.55 6.33
C ARG A 46 3.78 0.23 7.64
N MET A 47 3.34 1.49 7.61
CA MET A 47 3.19 2.31 8.83
C MET A 47 2.03 1.85 9.71
N TRP A 48 1.23 0.89 9.23
CA TRP A 48 0.00 0.43 9.87
C TRP A 48 0.06 -1.06 10.19
N TYR A 49 -0.49 -1.41 11.35
CA TYR A 49 -0.66 -2.79 11.79
C TYR A 49 -1.75 -3.48 10.95
N SER A 50 -1.48 -4.69 10.47
CA SER A 50 -2.38 -5.44 9.57
C SER A 50 -3.30 -6.40 10.32
N ARG A 51 -2.94 -6.82 11.54
CA ARG A 51 -3.81 -7.62 12.41
C ARG A 51 -5.11 -6.87 12.64
N ASP A 52 -6.22 -7.52 12.27
CA ASP A 52 -7.58 -7.00 12.34
C ASP A 52 -7.87 -5.77 11.45
N ASN A 53 -7.03 -5.50 10.44
CA ASN A 53 -7.24 -4.42 9.48
C ASN A 53 -7.18 -4.93 8.03
N ASP A 54 -8.33 -5.43 7.55
CA ASP A 54 -8.51 -5.95 6.19
C ASP A 54 -8.14 -4.93 5.11
N LEU A 55 -8.35 -3.63 5.36
CA LEU A 55 -8.01 -2.57 4.41
C LEU A 55 -6.48 -2.51 4.21
N ILE A 56 -5.73 -2.50 5.31
CA ILE A 56 -4.26 -2.45 5.28
C ILE A 56 -3.69 -3.77 4.75
N ALA A 57 -4.24 -4.92 5.16
CA ALA A 57 -3.84 -6.22 4.63
C ALA A 57 -4.05 -6.33 3.12
N ALA A 58 -5.21 -5.90 2.60
CA ALA A 58 -5.47 -5.87 1.16
C ALA A 58 -4.55 -4.89 0.42
N THR A 59 -4.25 -3.73 1.01
CA THR A 59 -3.33 -2.75 0.42
C THR A 59 -1.89 -3.28 0.33
N LYS A 60 -1.40 -3.97 1.37
CA LYS A 60 -0.09 -4.65 1.36
C LYS A 60 -0.02 -5.70 0.24
N ARG A 61 -1.10 -6.49 0.06
CA ARG A 61 -1.22 -7.45 -1.06
C ARG A 61 -1.17 -6.77 -2.44
N ILE A 62 -1.90 -5.67 -2.64
CA ILE A 62 -1.86 -4.91 -3.91
C ILE A 62 -0.44 -4.47 -4.22
N ALA A 63 0.30 -3.95 -3.23
CA ALA A 63 1.67 -3.52 -3.44
C ALA A 63 2.56 -4.68 -3.92
N SER A 64 2.52 -5.84 -3.25
CA SER A 64 3.28 -7.02 -3.66
C SER A 64 2.89 -7.51 -5.06
N LEU A 65 1.60 -7.49 -5.41
CA LEU A 65 1.13 -7.85 -6.75
C LEU A 65 1.56 -6.86 -7.83
N MET A 66 1.59 -5.56 -7.53
CA MET A 66 2.08 -4.54 -8.46
C MET A 66 3.58 -4.69 -8.71
N ALA A 67 4.37 -4.98 -7.68
CA ALA A 67 5.78 -5.30 -7.83
C ALA A 67 5.96 -6.57 -8.69
N LYS A 68 5.12 -7.58 -8.46
CA LYS A 68 5.11 -8.81 -9.25
C LYS A 68 4.80 -8.54 -10.73
N LEU A 69 3.76 -7.75 -10.97
CA LEU A 69 3.35 -7.31 -12.31
C LEU A 69 4.49 -6.60 -13.05
N SER A 70 5.22 -5.72 -12.36
CA SER A 70 6.32 -4.93 -12.94
C SER A 70 7.44 -5.79 -13.52
N GLN A 71 7.70 -6.95 -12.95
CA GLN A 71 8.76 -7.83 -13.42
C GLN A 71 8.26 -8.75 -14.56
N ILE A 72 6.98 -9.15 -14.54
CA ILE A 72 6.35 -9.90 -15.65
C ILE A 72 6.32 -9.07 -16.93
N VAL A 73 5.89 -7.81 -16.86
CA VAL A 73 5.80 -6.95 -18.06
C VAL A 73 7.15 -6.61 -18.68
N ARG A 74 8.24 -6.77 -17.92
CA ARG A 74 9.61 -6.57 -18.40
C ARG A 74 10.26 -7.84 -18.94
N GLY A 75 9.57 -8.98 -18.86
CA GLY A 75 10.07 -10.28 -19.32
C GLY A 75 11.16 -10.87 -18.42
N GLU A 76 11.31 -10.38 -17.18
CA GLU A 76 12.27 -10.92 -16.23
C GLU A 76 11.82 -12.29 -15.69
N TYR A 77 10.52 -12.52 -15.58
CA TYR A 77 9.93 -13.81 -15.27
C TYR A 77 8.46 -13.92 -15.70
N GLY A 78 7.91 -15.12 -15.61
CA GLY A 78 6.49 -15.39 -15.81
C GLY A 78 6.08 -15.46 -17.27
N THR A 79 4.83 -15.85 -17.47
CA THR A 79 4.22 -16.05 -18.78
C THR A 79 3.08 -15.05 -18.99
N LYS A 80 2.57 -14.95 -20.22
CA LYS A 80 1.35 -14.18 -20.51
C LYS A 80 0.16 -14.60 -19.64
N LYS A 81 0.11 -15.87 -19.21
CA LYS A 81 -0.92 -16.35 -18.29
C LYS A 81 -0.75 -15.71 -16.91
N ASP A 82 0.48 -15.68 -16.39
CA ASP A 82 0.79 -15.07 -15.09
C ASP A 82 0.48 -13.58 -15.08
N LEU A 83 0.74 -12.88 -16.19
CA LEU A 83 0.35 -11.47 -16.36
C LEU A 83 -1.15 -11.26 -16.15
N ILE A 84 -1.97 -12.12 -16.77
CA ILE A 84 -3.43 -12.06 -16.67
C ILE A 84 -3.88 -12.39 -15.25
N THR A 85 -3.33 -13.46 -14.66
CA THR A 85 -3.66 -13.87 -13.29
C THR A 85 -3.36 -12.77 -12.28
N VAL A 86 -2.15 -12.19 -12.32
CA VAL A 86 -1.76 -11.11 -11.41
C VAL A 86 -2.64 -9.87 -11.61
N ALA A 87 -2.98 -9.52 -12.85
CA ALA A 87 -3.89 -8.41 -13.11
C ALA A 87 -5.30 -8.65 -12.54
N MET A 88 -5.81 -9.88 -12.62
CA MET A 88 -7.09 -10.27 -12.00
C MET A 88 -7.02 -10.18 -10.47
N GLU A 89 -5.95 -10.70 -9.86
CA GLU A 89 -5.74 -10.62 -8.41
C GLU A 89 -5.66 -9.17 -7.90
N ILE A 90 -5.01 -8.26 -8.64
CA ILE A 90 -4.98 -6.82 -8.33
C ILE A 90 -6.40 -6.23 -8.37
N ALA A 91 -7.19 -6.58 -9.38
CA ALA A 91 -8.56 -6.10 -9.50
C ALA A 91 -9.44 -6.60 -8.35
N GLU A 92 -9.34 -7.87 -7.98
CA GLU A 92 -10.04 -8.46 -6.83
C GLU A 92 -9.65 -7.80 -5.51
N CYS A 93 -8.35 -7.63 -5.25
CA CYS A 93 -7.87 -6.91 -4.06
C CYS A 93 -8.35 -5.45 -4.03
N SER A 94 -8.45 -4.78 -5.19
CA SER A 94 -8.98 -3.41 -5.28
C SER A 94 -10.46 -3.32 -4.91
N LEU A 95 -11.24 -4.37 -5.22
CA LEU A 95 -12.63 -4.47 -4.78
C LEU A 95 -12.73 -4.66 -3.26
N GLU A 96 -11.84 -5.47 -2.67
CA GLU A 96 -11.76 -5.63 -1.21
C GLU A 96 -11.43 -4.31 -0.51
N VAL A 97 -10.43 -3.57 -0.99
CA VAL A 97 -10.09 -2.23 -0.48
C VAL A 97 -11.30 -1.31 -0.54
N THR A 98 -12.02 -1.29 -1.66
CA THR A 98 -13.23 -0.48 -1.83
C THR A 98 -14.34 -0.90 -0.85
N ARG A 99 -14.52 -2.20 -0.62
CA ARG A 99 -15.51 -2.74 0.32
C ARG A 99 -15.18 -2.32 1.75
N CYS A 100 -13.93 -2.48 2.18
CA CYS A 100 -13.48 -2.10 3.52
C CYS A 100 -13.60 -0.59 3.73
N ALA A 101 -13.17 0.22 2.76
CA ALA A 101 -13.31 1.67 2.82
C ALA A 101 -14.77 2.11 2.97
N LYS A 102 -15.69 1.48 2.24
CA LYS A 102 -17.14 1.75 2.38
C LYS A 102 -17.70 1.35 3.74
N ALA A 103 -17.22 0.26 4.33
CA ALA A 103 -17.64 -0.16 5.67
C ALA A 103 -17.20 0.86 6.72
N LEU A 104 -15.93 1.25 6.71
CA LEU A 104 -15.37 2.27 7.60
C LEU A 104 -16.07 3.63 7.44
N ALA A 105 -16.40 4.02 6.20
CA ALA A 105 -17.11 5.26 5.93
C ALA A 105 -18.55 5.26 6.51
N LYS A 106 -19.21 4.10 6.62
CA LYS A 106 -20.54 4.01 7.25
C LYS A 106 -20.47 4.24 8.76
N GLU A 107 -19.45 3.71 9.40
CA GLU A 107 -19.18 3.85 10.83
C GLU A 107 -18.67 5.25 11.20
N CYS A 108 -18.17 6.00 10.21
CA CYS A 108 -17.73 7.37 10.40
C CYS A 108 -18.91 8.29 10.77
N THR A 109 -18.85 8.86 11.98
CA THR A 109 -19.83 9.84 12.50
C THR A 109 -19.50 11.28 12.08
N ASP A 110 -18.25 11.54 11.68
CA ASP A 110 -17.82 12.86 11.20
C ASP A 110 -18.21 13.08 9.73
N ARG A 111 -19.05 14.08 9.47
CA ARG A 111 -19.53 14.44 8.13
C ARG A 111 -18.42 14.96 7.21
N ARG A 112 -17.42 15.65 7.75
CA ARG A 112 -16.28 16.17 6.95
C ARG A 112 -15.43 15.04 6.44
N MET A 113 -15.27 13.99 7.27
CA MET A 113 -14.52 12.79 6.94
C MET A 113 -15.26 11.89 5.94
N LYS A 114 -16.59 11.88 6.00
CA LYS A 114 -17.44 11.12 5.07
C LYS A 114 -17.38 11.61 3.62
N SER A 115 -17.25 12.93 3.39
CA SER A 115 -17.21 13.52 2.04
C SER A 115 -15.85 13.41 1.33
N VAL A 116 -14.76 13.20 2.08
CA VAL A 116 -13.38 13.13 1.56
C VAL A 116 -12.93 11.71 1.23
N SER A 117 -13.74 10.70 1.51
CA SER A 117 -13.47 9.28 1.24
C SER A 117 -13.41 8.92 -0.27
N SER A 118 -13.24 9.90 -1.17
CA SER A 118 -13.32 9.70 -2.63
C SER A 118 -12.19 10.33 -3.48
N PRO A 119 -11.14 10.98 -2.91
CA PRO A 119 -9.87 11.00 -3.67
C PRO A 119 -8.57 10.77 -2.86
N SER A 120 -8.58 10.67 -1.53
CA SER A 120 -7.38 10.30 -0.77
C SER A 120 -7.75 9.53 0.49
N VAL A 121 -7.97 8.23 0.29
CA VAL A 121 -8.31 7.24 1.33
C VAL A 121 -7.27 7.23 2.47
N VAL A 122 -6.01 7.57 2.16
CA VAL A 122 -4.89 7.55 3.12
C VAL A 122 -4.86 8.76 4.05
N GLY A 123 -5.08 9.99 3.57
CA GLY A 123 -4.93 11.19 4.41
C GLY A 123 -6.02 11.38 5.47
N CYS A 124 -7.20 10.80 5.26
CA CYS A 124 -8.34 10.97 6.16
C CYS A 124 -8.43 9.85 7.21
N VAL A 125 -8.15 8.60 6.83
CA VAL A 125 -7.96 7.54 7.84
C VAL A 125 -6.77 7.88 8.75
N TRP A 126 -5.70 8.48 8.21
CA TRP A 126 -4.56 8.99 8.97
C TRP A 126 -4.97 10.04 10.02
N LYS A 127 -5.92 10.93 9.71
CA LYS A 127 -6.38 11.96 10.66
C LYS A 127 -7.30 11.41 11.76
N PHE A 128 -8.00 10.30 11.50
CA PHE A 128 -8.90 9.66 12.47
C PHE A 128 -8.16 8.75 13.47
N PHE A 129 -7.04 8.15 13.06
CA PHE A 129 -6.22 7.27 13.92
C PHE A 129 -5.03 8.00 14.61
N SER A 130 -4.78 9.27 14.27
CA SER A 130 -3.69 10.09 14.84
C SER A 130 -4.18 11.06 15.94
N GLN A 131 -5.38 10.85 16.50
CA GLN A 131 -5.91 11.61 17.62
C GLN A 131 -6.20 10.68 18.80
#